data_AF-A0A9P7KIE9-F1
#
_entry.id   AF-A0A9P7KIE9-F1
#
_cell.length_a   1.000
_cell.length_b   1.000
_cell.length_c   1.000
_cell.angle_alpha   90.00
_cell.angle_beta   90.00
_cell.angle_gamma   90.00
#
_symmetry.space_group_name_H-M   'P 1'
#
loop_
_entity.id
_entity.type
_entity.pdbx_description
1 polymer ?
#
loop_
_entity_poly.entity_id
_entity_poly.type
_entity_poly.pdbx_seq_one_letter_code
_entity_poly.pdbx_strand_id
1 'polypeptide(L)'
;MFGRYINGLDYLTGANTLDVASLGIDTSFLTVDEALLSDAYGKIHGELQIKNGTQVDGIRADGSFGQHDGVLYNGNYGKEFINAILNVEIQAAGTQLTANSASQNAFATLFEGNRWMIYRNAFANVLHWDFRQQSALGRFISFPVIDNQPTANIGMNLTRIKDLGQRWSSDALINFADSLCGIGSNANAGSFVGNKMFFANDYMVHRGSKYVSTLKMFYKRTMNTECVNTQNPFGFHLADGVLRTYLRGDEYEDIAASWDWDLIPGTTVD
;
A
#
# COMPACT_ATOMS: atom_id res chain seq x y z
N MET A 1 6.19 13.66 23.92
CA MET A 1 7.31 12.74 24.24
C MET A 1 7.53 11.76 23.07
N PHE A 2 7.67 12.28 21.85
CA PHE A 2 7.82 11.45 20.64
C PHE A 2 8.90 12.08 19.77
N GLY A 3 10.04 11.42 19.70
CA GLY A 3 11.30 12.02 19.23
C GLY A 3 12.54 11.55 20.01
N ARG A 4 12.38 10.60 20.95
CA ARG A 4 13.55 9.87 21.46
C ARG A 4 13.95 8.82 20.43
N TYR A 5 15.21 8.90 20.03
CA TYR A 5 16.01 7.78 19.57
C TYR A 5 15.67 6.56 20.46
N ILE A 6 15.01 5.56 19.89
CA ILE A 6 14.85 4.28 20.57
C ILE A 6 16.21 3.59 20.37
N ASN A 7 16.98 3.38 21.44
CA ASN A 7 18.30 2.76 21.34
C ASN A 7 18.25 1.49 20.47
N GLY A 8 18.86 1.56 19.28
CA GLY A 8 18.92 0.45 18.32
C GLY A 8 17.92 0.49 17.15
N LEU A 9 17.03 1.48 17.07
CA LEU A 9 16.16 1.73 15.92
C LEU A 9 16.40 3.16 15.42
N ASP A 10 16.74 3.30 14.13
CA ASP A 10 16.86 4.58 13.45
C ASP A 10 15.51 5.34 13.47
N TYR A 11 15.49 6.60 13.01
CA TYR A 11 14.27 7.42 13.01
C TYR A 11 13.05 6.67 12.45
N LEU A 12 11.94 6.61 13.20
CA LEU A 12 10.70 6.00 12.73
C LEU A 12 10.14 6.79 11.54
N THR A 13 9.79 6.08 10.47
CA THR A 13 9.27 6.64 9.20
C THR A 13 8.02 5.87 8.76
N GLY A 14 7.16 6.55 7.99
CA GLY A 14 6.00 5.92 7.35
C GLY A 14 5.04 5.30 8.38
N ALA A 15 4.68 4.03 8.17
CA ALA A 15 3.67 3.35 8.99
C ALA A 15 3.99 3.32 10.50
N ASN A 16 5.28 3.13 10.86
CA ASN A 16 5.69 3.06 12.26
C ASN A 16 5.46 4.39 13.00
N THR A 17 5.64 5.52 12.31
CA THR A 17 5.38 6.85 12.88
C THR A 17 3.90 7.02 13.18
N LEU A 18 3.03 6.51 12.31
CA LEU A 18 1.59 6.60 12.47
C LEU A 18 1.10 5.74 13.63
N ASP A 19 1.60 4.51 13.79
CA ASP A 19 1.24 3.65 14.91
C ASP A 19 1.58 4.29 16.27
N VAL A 20 2.77 4.88 16.37
CA VAL A 20 3.20 5.59 17.58
C VAL A 20 2.37 6.87 17.79
N ALA A 21 2.06 7.60 16.72
CA ALA A 21 1.24 8.81 16.81
C ALA A 21 -0.20 8.49 17.22
N SER A 22 -0.80 7.39 16.75
CA SER A 22 -2.13 6.94 17.18
C SER A 22 -2.17 6.62 18.67
N LEU A 23 -1.16 5.93 19.21
CA LEU A 23 -1.04 5.74 20.68
C LEU A 23 -0.91 7.08 21.43
N GLY A 24 -0.22 8.05 20.82
CA GLY A 24 -0.14 9.42 21.34
C GLY A 24 -1.49 10.12 21.40
N ILE A 25 -2.34 9.96 20.38
CA ILE A 25 -3.71 10.48 20.35
C ILE A 25 -4.54 9.87 21.47
N ASP A 26 -4.55 8.54 21.61
CA ASP A 26 -5.31 7.87 22.67
C ASP A 26 -4.86 8.31 24.07
N THR A 27 -3.54 8.43 24.27
CA THR A 27 -2.96 8.93 25.52
C THR A 27 -3.41 10.37 25.79
N SER A 28 -3.40 11.23 24.77
CA SER A 28 -3.79 12.63 24.91
C SER A 28 -5.25 12.81 25.36
N PHE A 29 -6.15 11.93 24.92
CA PHE A 29 -7.54 11.92 25.39
C PHE A 29 -7.64 11.44 26.83
N LEU A 30 -6.88 10.42 27.22
CA LEU A 30 -6.87 9.91 28.60
C LEU A 30 -6.29 10.91 29.59
N THR A 31 -5.28 11.67 29.20
CA THR A 31 -4.61 12.65 30.06
C THR A 31 -5.13 14.07 29.90
N VAL A 32 -6.06 14.31 28.97
CA VAL A 32 -6.60 15.63 28.60
C VAL A 32 -5.47 16.61 28.25
N ASP A 33 -4.53 16.16 27.41
CA ASP A 33 -3.35 16.93 26.98
C ASP A 33 -3.49 17.39 25.53
N GLU A 34 -3.95 18.63 25.35
CA GLU A 34 -4.15 19.24 24.02
C GLU A 34 -2.83 19.43 23.24
N ALA A 35 -1.72 19.67 23.95
CA ALA A 35 -0.42 19.84 23.30
C ALA A 35 0.08 18.51 22.72
N LEU A 36 -0.13 17.41 23.46
CA LEU A 36 0.19 16.06 22.98
C LEU A 36 -0.69 15.66 21.78
N LEU A 37 -1.98 16.02 21.82
CA LEU A 37 -2.90 15.79 20.71
C LEU A 37 -2.42 16.51 19.45
N SER A 38 -2.10 17.81 19.55
CA SER A 38 -1.63 18.61 18.42
C SER A 38 -0.30 18.10 17.86
N ASP A 39 0.66 17.70 18.73
CA ASP A 39 1.94 17.11 18.31
C ASP A 39 1.74 15.78 17.56
N ALA A 40 0.81 14.94 18.00
CA ALA A 40 0.51 13.66 17.34
C ALA A 40 -0.09 13.87 15.94
N TYR A 41 -1.07 14.77 15.81
CA TYR A 41 -1.63 15.13 14.50
C TYR A 41 -0.59 15.75 13.56
N GLY A 42 0.24 16.67 14.08
CA GLY A 42 1.31 17.29 13.31
C GLY A 42 2.31 16.28 12.73
N LYS A 43 2.61 15.20 13.45
CA LYS A 43 3.47 14.09 12.97
C LYS A 43 2.82 13.28 11.87
N ILE A 44 1.55 12.93 12.02
CA ILE A 44 0.79 12.21 10.99
C ILE A 44 0.75 13.04 9.70
N HIS A 45 0.47 14.34 9.80
CA HIS A 45 0.46 15.25 8.64
C HIS A 45 1.85 15.46 8.03
N GLY A 46 2.93 15.37 8.82
CA GLY A 46 4.30 15.43 8.31
C GLY A 46 4.69 14.22 7.45
N GLU A 47 4.12 13.05 7.73
CA GLU A 47 4.27 11.84 6.92
C GLU A 47 3.35 11.82 5.71
N LEU A 48 2.20 12.50 5.77
CA LEU A 48 1.21 12.60 4.70
C LEU A 48 1.64 13.59 3.59
N GLN A 49 2.83 13.40 3.06
CA GLN A 49 3.42 14.27 2.04
C GLN A 49 4.10 13.45 0.95
N ILE A 50 4.19 14.01 -0.25
CA ILE A 50 4.95 13.40 -1.34
C ILE A 50 6.45 13.48 -1.05
N LYS A 51 7.13 12.33 -1.05
CA LYS A 51 8.57 12.19 -0.86
C LYS A 51 9.24 11.85 -2.20
N ASN A 52 9.98 12.79 -2.77
CA ASN A 52 10.61 12.66 -4.09
C ASN A 52 12.04 12.08 -4.06
N GLY A 53 12.55 11.67 -2.89
CA GLY A 53 13.91 11.11 -2.77
C GLY A 53 14.06 9.75 -3.45
N THR A 54 15.29 9.27 -3.63
CA THR A 54 15.53 7.86 -4.05
C THR A 54 15.59 7.00 -2.80
N GLN A 55 15.01 5.79 -2.81
CA GLN A 55 15.02 4.87 -1.65
C GLN A 55 14.53 5.51 -0.33
N VAL A 56 13.52 6.39 -0.41
CA VAL A 56 12.88 6.99 0.76
C VAL A 56 11.51 6.36 1.04
N ASP A 57 11.17 6.36 2.32
CA ASP A 57 9.87 5.89 2.80
C ASP A 57 8.77 6.93 2.60
N GLY A 58 7.54 6.48 2.47
CA GLY A 58 6.35 7.31 2.30
C GLY A 58 5.78 7.33 0.88
N ILE A 59 4.89 8.30 0.64
CA ILE A 59 4.13 8.42 -0.62
C ILE A 59 5.01 9.02 -1.72
N ARG A 60 4.97 8.43 -2.91
CA ARG A 60 5.68 8.94 -4.09
C ARG A 60 4.73 9.64 -5.05
N ALA A 61 5.28 10.49 -5.91
CA ALA A 61 4.50 11.28 -6.87
C ALA A 61 3.72 10.44 -7.90
N ASP A 62 4.15 9.19 -8.15
CA ASP A 62 3.44 8.24 -9.03
C ASP A 62 2.31 7.47 -8.32
N GLY A 63 2.12 7.69 -7.02
CA GLY A 63 1.17 6.99 -6.16
C GLY A 63 1.69 5.67 -5.59
N SER A 64 2.97 5.35 -5.78
CA SER A 64 3.61 4.26 -5.04
C SER A 64 3.89 4.66 -3.58
N PHE A 65 4.00 3.67 -2.71
CA PHE A 65 4.35 3.84 -1.30
C PHE A 65 5.60 3.01 -1.01
N GLY A 66 6.64 3.68 -0.50
CA GLY A 66 7.89 3.04 -0.09
C GLY A 66 7.93 2.81 1.42
N GLN A 67 8.52 1.72 1.86
CA GLN A 67 8.91 1.48 3.26
C GLN A 67 10.20 0.64 3.29
N HIS A 68 11.00 0.76 4.35
CA HIS A 68 12.29 0.04 4.49
C HIS A 68 13.23 0.38 3.33
N ASP A 69 13.74 1.61 3.33
CA ASP A 69 14.60 2.16 2.26
C ASP A 69 13.88 2.22 0.89
N GLY A 70 12.58 2.52 0.93
CA GLY A 70 11.77 2.71 -0.26
C GLY A 70 11.44 1.44 -1.04
N VAL A 71 11.40 0.26 -0.39
CA VAL A 71 10.80 -0.94 -0.98
C VAL A 71 9.30 -0.69 -1.21
N LEU A 72 8.79 -1.07 -2.38
CA LEU A 72 7.39 -0.88 -2.74
C LEU A 72 6.48 -1.70 -1.79
N TYR A 73 5.58 -1.00 -1.09
CA TYR A 73 4.86 -1.54 0.05
C TYR A 73 3.40 -1.05 0.18
N ASN A 74 2.77 -0.66 -0.93
CA ASN A 74 1.39 -0.13 -0.97
C ASN A 74 0.34 -0.99 -0.24
N GLY A 75 0.44 -2.32 -0.32
CA GLY A 75 -0.57 -3.24 0.19
C GLY A 75 -0.38 -3.69 1.64
N ASN A 76 0.78 -3.41 2.24
CA ASN A 76 1.07 -3.77 3.63
C ASN A 76 1.29 -2.49 4.46
N TYR A 77 2.52 -2.00 4.57
CA TYR A 77 2.80 -0.77 5.32
C TYR A 77 2.01 0.42 4.76
N GLY A 78 1.84 0.52 3.44
CA GLY A 78 0.98 1.54 2.83
C GLY A 78 -0.50 1.39 3.19
N LYS A 79 -0.99 0.15 3.32
CA LYS A 79 -2.36 -0.15 3.76
C LYS A 79 -2.56 0.21 5.24
N GLU A 80 -1.62 -0.16 6.12
CA GLU A 80 -1.67 0.23 7.54
C GLU A 80 -1.60 1.76 7.69
N PHE A 81 -0.72 2.40 6.92
CA PHE A 81 -0.62 3.85 6.84
C PHE A 81 -1.97 4.49 6.44
N ILE A 82 -2.64 3.95 5.42
CA ILE A 82 -3.98 4.40 5.00
C ILE A 82 -5.02 4.20 6.11
N ASN A 83 -5.04 3.04 6.75
CA ASN A 83 -6.02 2.73 7.80
C ASN A 83 -5.85 3.63 9.03
N ALA A 84 -4.62 3.91 9.43
CA ALA A 84 -4.31 4.84 10.52
C ALA A 84 -4.78 6.27 10.18
N ILE A 85 -4.53 6.76 8.96
CA ILE A 85 -5.02 8.07 8.52
C ILE A 85 -6.55 8.10 8.46
N LEU A 86 -7.20 7.06 7.94
CA LEU A 86 -8.67 6.97 7.92
C LEU A 86 -9.26 7.00 9.34
N ASN A 87 -8.59 6.43 10.34
CA ASN A 87 -9.03 6.50 11.74
C ASN A 87 -8.96 7.93 12.29
N VAL A 88 -7.86 8.61 12.03
CA VAL A 88 -7.56 9.93 12.58
C VAL A 88 -8.36 11.03 11.86
N GLU A 89 -8.35 11.04 10.53
CA GLU A 89 -8.95 12.11 9.73
C GLU A 89 -10.48 12.08 9.69
N ILE A 90 -11.11 10.89 9.81
CA ILE A 90 -12.56 10.82 9.95
C ILE A 90 -13.01 11.45 11.27
N GLN A 91 -12.23 11.27 12.35
CA GLN A 91 -12.51 11.87 13.66
C GLN A 91 -12.20 13.37 13.67
N ALA A 92 -11.14 13.80 12.98
CA ALA A 92 -10.74 15.20 12.89
C ALA A 92 -11.58 16.03 11.90
N ALA A 93 -12.37 15.38 11.05
CA ALA A 93 -13.19 16.06 10.06
C ALA A 93 -14.13 17.09 10.70
N GLY A 94 -14.05 18.34 10.22
CA GLY A 94 -14.82 19.47 10.77
C GLY A 94 -14.17 20.17 11.97
N THR A 95 -12.98 19.73 12.39
CA THR A 95 -12.19 20.39 13.44
C THR A 95 -10.96 21.12 12.87
N GLN A 96 -10.27 21.88 13.71
CA GLN A 96 -9.01 22.55 13.34
C GLN A 96 -7.84 21.56 13.11
N LEU A 97 -8.01 20.29 13.50
CA LEU A 97 -7.01 19.23 13.37
C LEU A 97 -7.09 18.49 12.02
N THR A 98 -8.00 18.89 11.12
CA THR A 98 -8.11 18.26 9.80
C THR A 98 -6.84 18.48 8.97
N ALA A 99 -6.46 17.48 8.18
CA ALA A 99 -5.33 17.58 7.25
C ALA A 99 -5.47 18.78 6.30
N ASN A 100 -4.34 19.44 6.00
CA ASN A 100 -4.28 20.52 5.03
C ASN A 100 -4.40 20.02 3.58
N SER A 101 -4.63 20.93 2.63
CA SER A 101 -4.84 20.57 1.21
C SER A 101 -3.66 19.83 0.58
N ALA A 102 -2.42 20.13 0.98
CA ALA A 102 -1.24 19.42 0.48
C ALA A 102 -1.24 17.94 0.90
N SER A 103 -1.64 17.68 2.14
CA SER A 103 -1.72 16.33 2.70
C SER A 103 -2.89 15.54 2.11
N GLN A 104 -4.04 16.19 1.94
CA GLN A 104 -5.18 15.59 1.23
C GLN A 104 -4.83 15.21 -0.22
N ASN A 105 -4.09 16.07 -0.93
CA ASN A 105 -3.63 15.80 -2.29
C ASN A 105 -2.61 14.65 -2.37
N ALA A 106 -1.70 14.55 -1.39
CA ALA A 106 -0.76 13.44 -1.30
C ALA A 106 -1.51 12.11 -1.08
N PHE A 107 -2.52 12.12 -0.20
CA PHE A 107 -3.37 10.96 0.05
C PHE A 107 -4.20 10.56 -1.17
N ALA A 108 -4.79 11.53 -1.88
CA ALA A 108 -5.51 11.27 -3.13
C ALA A 108 -4.59 10.62 -4.19
N THR A 109 -3.34 11.08 -4.29
CA THR A 109 -2.32 10.52 -5.20
C THR A 109 -2.01 9.07 -4.86
N LEU A 110 -1.94 8.73 -3.57
CA LEU A 110 -1.77 7.35 -3.10
C LEU A 110 -2.93 6.45 -3.54
N PHE A 111 -4.19 6.89 -3.39
CA PHE A 111 -5.36 6.11 -3.86
C PHE A 111 -5.39 5.93 -5.38
N GLU A 112 -5.04 6.98 -6.11
CA GLU A 112 -4.89 6.93 -7.57
C GLU A 112 -3.76 6.01 -8.03
N GLY A 113 -2.76 5.74 -7.18
CA GLY A 113 -1.78 4.67 -7.36
C GLY A 113 -2.36 3.30 -7.05
N ASN A 114 -2.93 3.15 -5.86
CA ASN A 114 -3.44 1.89 -5.33
C ASN A 114 -4.47 1.23 -6.24
N ARG A 115 -5.36 1.98 -6.88
CA ARG A 115 -6.37 1.40 -7.79
C ARG A 115 -5.78 0.56 -8.92
N TRP A 116 -4.58 0.89 -9.38
CA TRP A 116 -3.89 0.13 -10.42
C TRP A 116 -3.31 -1.17 -9.88
N MET A 117 -2.92 -1.17 -8.61
CA MET A 117 -2.35 -2.31 -7.91
C MET A 117 -3.41 -3.23 -7.30
N ILE A 118 -4.70 -3.06 -7.63
CA ILE A 118 -5.78 -3.90 -7.10
C ILE A 118 -6.41 -4.68 -8.25
N TYR A 119 -6.54 -6.00 -8.08
CA TYR A 119 -7.28 -6.87 -8.98
C TYR A 119 -8.33 -7.66 -8.18
N ARG A 120 -9.22 -8.35 -8.89
CA ARG A 120 -10.29 -9.15 -8.31
C ARG A 120 -10.03 -10.63 -8.53
N ASN A 121 -10.13 -11.45 -7.50
CA ASN A 121 -10.35 -12.88 -7.68
C ASN A 121 -11.83 -13.07 -8.05
N ALA A 122 -12.11 -13.44 -9.29
CA ALA A 122 -13.45 -13.61 -9.85
C ALA A 122 -14.19 -14.85 -9.30
N PHE A 123 -13.47 -15.84 -8.77
CA PHE A 123 -14.06 -17.04 -8.18
C PHE A 123 -14.59 -16.74 -6.77
N ALA A 124 -13.74 -16.18 -5.91
CA ALA A 124 -14.13 -15.79 -4.54
C ALA A 124 -14.83 -14.42 -4.47
N ASN A 125 -14.77 -13.64 -5.55
CA ASN A 125 -15.19 -12.24 -5.64
C ASN A 125 -14.54 -11.34 -4.56
N VAL A 126 -13.27 -11.59 -4.26
CA VAL A 126 -12.47 -10.84 -3.29
C VAL A 126 -11.51 -9.91 -4.02
N LEU A 127 -11.32 -8.70 -3.50
CA LEU A 127 -10.31 -7.77 -3.98
C LEU A 127 -8.98 -8.08 -3.31
N HIS A 128 -7.93 -8.15 -4.11
CA HIS A 128 -6.57 -8.37 -3.65
C HIS A 128 -5.65 -7.28 -4.20
N TRP A 129 -4.60 -6.99 -3.44
CA TRP A 129 -3.44 -6.29 -3.95
C TRP A 129 -2.69 -7.17 -4.93
N ASP A 130 -2.14 -6.58 -6.00
CA ASP A 130 -1.33 -7.26 -7.02
C ASP A 130 -0.41 -8.31 -6.39
N PHE A 131 -0.58 -9.55 -6.88
CA PHE A 131 -0.80 -10.76 -6.07
C PHE A 131 0.40 -11.12 -5.19
N ARG A 132 0.59 -10.47 -4.05
CA ARG A 132 1.35 -11.09 -2.95
C ARG A 132 2.81 -11.47 -3.23
N GLN A 133 3.54 -10.78 -4.12
CA GLN A 133 4.99 -10.54 -3.95
C GLN A 133 5.50 -9.45 -4.84
N GLN A 134 6.51 -8.77 -4.32
CA GLN A 134 7.42 -7.84 -4.99
C GLN A 134 6.93 -6.46 -5.30
N SER A 135 5.68 -6.32 -5.72
CA SER A 135 5.14 -5.00 -6.02
C SER A 135 4.67 -4.38 -4.72
N ALA A 136 3.55 -4.78 -4.11
CA ALA A 136 2.95 -4.00 -3.01
C ALA A 136 3.05 -4.58 -1.57
N LEU A 137 3.42 -5.85 -1.38
CA LEU A 137 3.36 -6.54 -0.07
C LEU A 137 4.72 -6.98 0.51
N GLY A 138 5.81 -6.82 -0.26
CA GLY A 138 7.16 -7.28 0.11
C GLY A 138 7.20 -8.72 0.60
N ARG A 139 7.78 -8.95 1.78
CA ARG A 139 8.05 -10.29 2.38
C ARG A 139 6.83 -11.16 2.73
N PHE A 140 5.60 -10.65 2.67
CA PHE A 140 4.40 -11.33 3.20
C PHE A 140 3.80 -12.43 2.31
N ILE A 141 4.45 -12.77 1.20
CA ILE A 141 4.04 -13.91 0.36
C ILE A 141 4.02 -15.26 1.04
N SER A 142 4.85 -15.42 2.06
CA SER A 142 5.04 -16.69 2.73
C SER A 142 3.82 -17.05 3.56
N PHE A 143 2.84 -16.13 3.66
CA PHE A 143 1.60 -16.33 4.39
C PHE A 143 0.46 -16.78 3.46
N PRO A 144 -0.15 -17.94 3.71
CA PRO A 144 -1.31 -18.41 2.97
C PRO A 144 -2.54 -17.50 3.15
N VAL A 145 -3.54 -17.61 2.26
CA VAL A 145 -4.80 -16.83 2.36
C VAL A 145 -5.44 -17.03 3.75
N ILE A 146 -5.41 -18.27 4.23
CA ILE A 146 -6.15 -18.72 5.42
C ILE A 146 -5.70 -18.01 6.71
N ASP A 147 -4.48 -17.48 6.74
CA ASP A 147 -3.94 -16.78 7.90
C ASP A 147 -4.51 -15.36 8.05
N ASN A 148 -5.42 -14.96 7.15
CA ASN A 148 -6.09 -13.66 7.13
C ASN A 148 -5.12 -12.46 7.21
N GLN A 149 -3.96 -12.65 6.57
CA GLN A 149 -2.90 -11.65 6.45
C GLN A 149 -3.19 -10.68 5.27
N PRO A 150 -2.33 -9.68 4.97
CA PRO A 150 -2.51 -8.78 3.82
C PRO A 150 -2.68 -9.49 2.46
N THR A 151 -2.36 -10.77 2.41
CA THR A 151 -2.58 -11.68 1.30
C THR A 151 -4.08 -11.97 1.06
N ALA A 152 -4.89 -12.05 2.12
CA ALA A 152 -6.27 -12.50 2.06
C ALA A 152 -7.24 -11.54 1.36
N ASN A 153 -7.06 -10.22 1.52
CA ASN A 153 -7.87 -9.19 0.87
C ASN A 153 -7.16 -7.83 0.96
N ILE A 154 -7.73 -6.79 0.35
CA ILE A 154 -7.16 -5.43 0.40
C ILE A 154 -7.09 -4.82 1.82
N GLY A 155 -7.84 -5.34 2.79
CA GLY A 155 -7.83 -4.89 4.19
C GLY A 155 -8.25 -3.44 4.40
N MET A 156 -9.00 -2.87 3.44
CA MET A 156 -9.48 -1.50 3.45
C MET A 156 -11.01 -1.45 3.50
N ASN A 157 -11.55 -0.55 4.32
CA ASN A 157 -13.00 -0.34 4.41
C ASN A 157 -13.44 0.73 3.39
N LEU A 158 -13.99 0.30 2.26
CA LEU A 158 -14.43 1.18 1.16
C LEU A 158 -15.50 2.19 1.61
N THR A 159 -16.38 1.83 2.54
CA THR A 159 -17.39 2.75 3.08
C THR A 159 -16.76 3.91 3.84
N ARG A 160 -15.74 3.63 4.65
CA ARG A 160 -14.99 4.66 5.38
C ARG A 160 -14.17 5.55 4.46
N ILE A 161 -13.58 4.96 3.41
CA ILE A 161 -12.86 5.73 2.38
C ILE A 161 -13.82 6.70 1.68
N LYS A 162 -15.02 6.23 1.33
CA LYS A 162 -16.06 7.08 0.72
C LYS A 162 -16.52 8.20 1.66
N ASP A 163 -16.75 7.90 2.95
CA ASP A 163 -17.12 8.92 3.95
C ASP A 163 -16.03 9.99 4.09
N LEU A 164 -14.75 9.61 4.17
CA LEU A 164 -13.66 10.59 4.19
C LEU A 164 -13.58 11.38 2.87
N GLY A 165 -13.73 10.71 1.73
CA GLY A 165 -13.77 11.36 0.42
C GLY A 165 -14.86 12.42 0.32
N GLN A 166 -16.05 12.15 0.88
CA GLN A 166 -17.15 13.13 0.96
C GLN A 166 -16.81 14.30 1.87
N ARG A 167 -16.23 14.05 3.05
CA ARG A 167 -15.83 15.10 4.01
C ARG A 167 -14.75 16.02 3.46
N TRP A 168 -13.82 15.48 2.67
CA TRP A 168 -12.74 16.23 2.04
C TRP A 168 -13.10 16.78 0.65
N SER A 169 -14.30 16.48 0.13
CA SER A 169 -14.67 16.78 -1.27
C SER A 169 -13.66 16.25 -2.29
N SER A 170 -13.12 15.06 -2.05
CA SER A 170 -12.10 14.43 -2.89
C SER A 170 -12.70 13.37 -3.82
N ASP A 171 -12.80 13.72 -5.11
CA ASP A 171 -13.29 12.81 -6.15
C ASP A 171 -12.44 11.54 -6.28
N ALA A 172 -11.13 11.63 -6.02
CA ALA A 172 -10.22 10.49 -6.10
C ALA A 172 -10.61 9.37 -5.13
N LEU A 173 -10.89 9.71 -3.87
CA LEU A 173 -11.30 8.74 -2.85
C LEU A 173 -12.70 8.16 -3.12
N ILE A 174 -13.62 9.02 -3.56
CA ILE A 174 -14.99 8.61 -3.90
C ILE A 174 -14.97 7.63 -5.07
N ASN A 175 -14.28 8.00 -6.17
CA ASN A 175 -14.15 7.15 -7.35
C ASN A 175 -13.41 5.84 -7.05
N PHE A 176 -12.38 5.89 -6.18
CA PHE A 176 -11.69 4.69 -5.71
C PHE A 176 -12.67 3.71 -5.04
N ALA A 177 -13.47 4.18 -4.08
CA ALA A 177 -14.43 3.34 -3.38
C ALA A 177 -15.53 2.81 -4.32
N ASP A 178 -16.07 3.67 -5.18
CA ASP A 178 -17.19 3.31 -6.06
C ASP A 178 -16.77 2.33 -7.16
N SER A 179 -15.57 2.49 -7.74
CA SER A 179 -15.05 1.57 -8.77
C SER A 179 -14.80 0.16 -8.23
N LEU A 180 -14.47 0.02 -6.95
CA LEU A 180 -14.13 -1.26 -6.33
C LEU A 180 -15.34 -1.99 -5.70
N CYS A 181 -16.43 -1.28 -5.42
CA CYS A 181 -17.63 -1.79 -4.74
C CYS A 181 -18.44 -2.84 -5.56
N GLY A 182 -18.18 -2.97 -6.86
CA GLY A 182 -18.91 -3.89 -7.73
C GLY A 182 -18.55 -5.38 -7.57
N ILE A 183 -19.36 -6.26 -8.18
CA ILE A 183 -19.04 -7.68 -8.43
C ILE A 183 -18.52 -7.79 -9.86
N GLY A 184 -17.49 -8.61 -10.09
CA GLY A 184 -16.90 -8.80 -11.40
C GLY A 184 -16.59 -10.26 -11.71
N SER A 185 -16.64 -10.62 -12.99
CA SER A 185 -16.36 -11.97 -13.49
C SER A 185 -14.93 -12.13 -14.05
N ASN A 186 -14.08 -11.13 -13.87
CA ASN A 186 -12.70 -11.11 -14.35
C ASN A 186 -11.78 -10.34 -13.39
N ALA A 187 -10.47 -10.43 -13.61
CA ALA A 187 -9.46 -9.85 -12.75
C ALA A 187 -9.44 -8.31 -12.73
N ASN A 188 -9.97 -7.65 -13.76
CA ASN A 188 -9.95 -6.19 -13.83
C ASN A 188 -11.01 -5.54 -12.92
N ALA A 189 -10.63 -5.35 -11.66
CA ALA A 189 -11.40 -4.55 -10.71
C ALA A 189 -11.55 -3.09 -11.22
N GLY A 190 -12.78 -2.56 -11.17
CA GLY A 190 -13.08 -1.19 -11.61
C GLY A 190 -13.15 -0.98 -13.13
N SER A 191 -13.03 -2.03 -13.94
CA SER A 191 -13.10 -1.95 -15.41
C SER A 191 -12.15 -0.93 -16.03
N PHE A 192 -10.99 -0.75 -15.40
CA PHE A 192 -10.02 0.27 -15.79
C PHE A 192 -9.16 -0.24 -16.95
N VAL A 193 -8.96 0.54 -18.00
CA VAL A 193 -8.15 0.14 -19.16
C VAL A 193 -7.02 1.14 -19.36
N GLY A 194 -5.78 0.65 -19.47
CA GLY A 194 -4.63 1.51 -19.73
C GLY A 194 -3.32 0.90 -19.24
N ASN A 195 -2.28 1.74 -19.25
CA ASN A 195 -0.96 1.39 -18.74
C ASN A 195 -0.49 2.48 -17.77
N LYS A 196 0.13 2.06 -16.66
CA LYS A 196 0.73 2.96 -15.68
C LYS A 196 2.12 2.47 -15.29
N MET A 197 3.10 3.36 -15.43
CA MET A 197 4.45 3.16 -14.93
C MET A 197 4.63 3.87 -13.58
N PHE A 198 5.03 3.12 -12.57
CA PHE A 198 5.49 3.61 -11.28
C PHE A 198 7.01 3.75 -11.33
N PHE A 199 7.46 4.89 -11.87
CA PHE A 199 8.88 5.17 -12.12
C PHE A 199 9.72 5.24 -10.84
N ALA A 200 9.12 5.53 -9.68
CA ALA A 200 9.85 5.60 -8.42
C ALA A 200 10.23 4.21 -7.90
N ASN A 201 9.54 3.17 -8.36
CA ASN A 201 9.66 1.80 -7.86
C ASN A 201 9.88 0.75 -8.97
N ASP A 202 10.24 1.19 -10.18
CA ASP A 202 10.51 0.35 -11.36
C ASP A 202 9.42 -0.73 -11.58
N TYR A 203 8.16 -0.33 -11.44
CA TYR A 203 7.00 -1.21 -11.48
C TYR A 203 5.97 -0.71 -12.51
N MET A 204 5.43 -1.59 -13.33
CA MET A 204 4.45 -1.23 -14.36
C MET A 204 3.21 -2.12 -14.26
N VAL A 205 2.05 -1.50 -14.49
CA VAL A 205 0.77 -2.20 -14.59
C VAL A 205 0.14 -1.89 -15.94
N HIS A 206 -0.27 -2.94 -16.65
CA HIS A 206 -1.14 -2.87 -17.80
C HIS A 206 -2.49 -3.51 -17.47
N ARG A 207 -3.59 -2.80 -17.75
CA ARG A 207 -4.94 -3.32 -17.55
C ARG A 207 -5.65 -3.37 -18.89
N GLY A 208 -6.01 -4.57 -19.31
CA GLY A 208 -6.90 -4.82 -20.42
C GLY A 208 -8.36 -4.90 -19.98
N SER A 209 -9.28 -5.12 -20.92
CA SER A 209 -10.71 -5.19 -20.60
C SER A 209 -11.10 -6.33 -19.65
N LYS A 210 -10.32 -7.41 -19.62
CA LYS A 210 -10.59 -8.62 -18.81
C LYS A 210 -9.37 -9.17 -18.09
N TYR A 211 -8.21 -8.55 -18.24
CA TYR A 211 -6.96 -9.03 -17.67
C TYR A 211 -6.15 -7.89 -17.10
N VAL A 212 -5.26 -8.22 -16.17
CA VAL A 212 -4.28 -7.30 -15.59
C VAL A 212 -2.93 -7.95 -15.73
N SER A 213 -1.95 -7.24 -16.28
CA SER A 213 -0.57 -7.70 -16.36
C SER A 213 0.34 -6.74 -15.62
N THR A 214 1.27 -7.26 -14.83
CA THR A 214 2.18 -6.45 -14.02
C THR A 214 3.62 -6.87 -14.29
N LEU A 215 4.52 -5.89 -14.32
CA LEU A 215 5.94 -6.08 -14.54
C LEU A 215 6.70 -5.40 -13.39
N LYS A 216 7.52 -6.17 -12.68
CA LYS A 216 8.41 -5.64 -11.65
C LYS A 216 9.86 -5.77 -12.09
N MET A 217 10.56 -4.65 -12.02
CA MET A 217 12.00 -4.56 -12.23
C MET A 217 12.65 -3.95 -10.98
N PHE A 218 13.97 -4.01 -10.90
CA PHE A 218 14.76 -3.17 -10.00
C PHE A 218 15.98 -2.61 -10.72
N TYR A 219 16.51 -1.52 -10.17
CA TYR A 219 17.73 -0.87 -10.63
C TYR A 219 18.45 -0.24 -9.45
N LYS A 220 19.56 0.48 -9.66
CA LYS A 220 20.30 1.23 -8.62
C LYS A 220 19.46 2.18 -7.75
N ARG A 221 18.22 2.49 -8.15
CA ARG A 221 17.31 3.42 -7.47
C ARG A 221 16.25 2.71 -6.62
N THR A 222 16.14 1.40 -6.76
CA THR A 222 15.10 0.57 -6.15
C THR A 222 15.74 -0.67 -5.56
N MET A 223 15.12 -1.22 -4.52
CA MET A 223 15.58 -2.48 -3.96
C MET A 223 14.77 -3.63 -4.58
N ASN A 224 15.37 -4.82 -4.54
CA ASN A 224 14.64 -6.05 -4.75
C ASN A 224 13.65 -6.26 -3.57
N THR A 225 13.02 -7.43 -3.49
CA THR A 225 12.19 -7.79 -2.34
C THR A 225 13.02 -7.88 -1.05
N GLU A 226 12.32 -7.81 0.07
CA GLU A 226 12.89 -7.95 1.41
C GLU A 226 12.86 -9.42 1.88
N CYS A 227 13.92 -9.84 2.57
CA CYS A 227 13.97 -11.06 3.37
C CYS A 227 14.44 -10.71 4.79
N VAL A 228 13.50 -10.55 5.72
CA VAL A 228 13.76 -10.29 7.14
C VAL A 228 12.85 -11.16 7.99
N ASN A 229 13.21 -11.37 9.26
CA ASN A 229 12.42 -12.16 10.21
C ASN A 229 12.06 -13.57 9.70
N THR A 230 12.97 -14.21 8.94
CA THR A 230 12.75 -15.52 8.29
C THR A 230 11.58 -15.57 7.31
N GLN A 231 11.07 -14.41 6.89
CA GLN A 231 10.00 -14.28 5.91
C GLN A 231 10.60 -14.06 4.52
N ASN A 232 10.01 -14.73 3.52
CA ASN A 232 10.46 -14.70 2.12
C ASN A 232 11.92 -15.14 1.85
N PRO A 233 12.36 -16.31 2.36
CA PRO A 233 13.75 -16.75 2.23
C PRO A 233 14.18 -17.10 0.81
N PHE A 234 13.23 -17.39 -0.10
CA PHE A 234 13.51 -17.80 -1.48
C PHE A 234 13.26 -16.69 -2.51
N GLY A 235 12.98 -15.47 -2.04
CA GLY A 235 12.57 -14.36 -2.88
C GLY A 235 13.67 -13.70 -3.71
N PHE A 236 14.62 -14.44 -4.27
CA PHE A 236 15.76 -13.83 -4.96
C PHE A 236 15.37 -13.20 -6.30
N HIS A 237 14.63 -13.91 -7.15
CA HIS A 237 14.41 -13.51 -8.56
C HIS A 237 13.18 -12.65 -8.78
N LEU A 238 12.87 -11.89 -7.76
CA LEU A 238 11.55 -11.37 -7.57
C LEU A 238 11.37 -9.99 -8.20
N ALA A 239 12.45 -9.24 -8.38
CA ALA A 239 12.44 -8.03 -9.19
C ALA A 239 13.16 -8.21 -10.53
N ASP A 240 13.50 -9.44 -10.93
CA ASP A 240 14.36 -9.72 -12.10
C ASP A 240 13.59 -9.67 -13.44
N GLY A 241 12.65 -8.73 -13.59
CA GLY A 241 11.77 -8.64 -14.76
C GLY A 241 10.55 -9.55 -14.68
N VAL A 242 10.03 -9.75 -13.47
CA VAL A 242 8.89 -10.64 -13.21
C VAL A 242 7.64 -10.09 -13.91
N LEU A 243 7.08 -10.89 -14.81
CA LEU A 243 5.84 -10.59 -15.54
C LEU A 243 4.72 -11.49 -15.05
N ARG A 244 3.64 -10.90 -14.56
CA ARG A 244 2.44 -11.62 -14.14
C ARG A 244 1.25 -11.21 -14.95
N THR A 245 0.32 -12.15 -15.18
CA THR A 245 -0.94 -11.86 -15.87
C THR A 245 -2.09 -12.57 -15.17
N TYR A 246 -3.09 -11.79 -14.77
CA TYR A 246 -4.30 -12.22 -14.11
C TYR A 246 -5.46 -12.13 -15.09
N LEU A 247 -6.20 -13.22 -15.28
CA LEU A 247 -7.44 -13.24 -16.05
C LEU A 247 -8.64 -13.43 -15.11
N ARG A 248 -8.55 -14.43 -14.23
CA ARG A 248 -9.55 -14.74 -13.21
C ARG A 248 -9.15 -14.22 -11.84
N GLY A 249 -7.86 -14.00 -11.58
CA GLY A 249 -7.33 -13.48 -10.33
C GLY A 249 -7.02 -14.54 -9.27
N ASP A 250 -7.13 -15.83 -9.60
CA ASP A 250 -6.77 -16.97 -8.74
C ASP A 250 -5.48 -17.69 -9.21
N GLU A 251 -4.85 -17.23 -10.31
CA GLU A 251 -3.76 -17.94 -10.98
C GLU A 251 -2.50 -18.13 -10.12
N TYR A 252 -2.30 -17.26 -9.13
CA TYR A 252 -1.11 -17.26 -8.28
C TYR A 252 -1.47 -17.45 -6.80
N GLU A 253 -2.70 -17.90 -6.50
CA GLU A 253 -3.17 -18.09 -5.13
C GLU A 253 -2.46 -19.22 -4.41
N ASP A 254 -1.82 -18.87 -3.29
CA ASP A 254 -1.01 -19.75 -2.43
C ASP A 254 0.05 -20.59 -3.17
N ILE A 255 0.42 -20.18 -4.39
CA ILE A 255 1.40 -20.87 -5.23
C ILE A 255 2.82 -20.83 -4.64
N ALA A 256 3.11 -19.87 -3.74
CA ALA A 256 4.41 -19.67 -3.10
C ALA A 256 5.01 -20.93 -2.46
N ALA A 257 4.15 -21.79 -1.91
CA ALA A 257 4.57 -23.02 -1.24
C ALA A 257 5.05 -24.11 -2.21
N SER A 258 4.60 -24.05 -3.46
CA SER A 258 4.92 -25.02 -4.52
C SER A 258 5.69 -24.39 -5.68
N TRP A 259 6.07 -23.12 -5.57
CA TRP A 259 6.73 -22.40 -6.64
C TRP A 259 8.17 -22.89 -6.78
N ASP A 260 8.57 -23.17 -8.01
CA ASP A 260 9.99 -23.18 -8.38
C ASP A 260 10.48 -21.72 -8.45
N TRP A 261 11.34 -21.33 -7.50
CA TRP A 261 11.81 -19.96 -7.32
C TRP A 261 12.86 -19.52 -8.34
N ASP A 262 13.40 -20.47 -9.11
CA ASP A 262 14.31 -20.19 -10.23
C ASP A 262 13.51 -20.00 -11.53
N LEU A 263 12.27 -20.49 -11.59
CA LEU A 263 11.38 -20.38 -12.75
C LEU A 263 10.23 -19.40 -12.52
N ILE A 264 10.56 -18.22 -11.98
CA ILE A 264 9.58 -17.14 -11.82
C ILE A 264 9.18 -16.60 -13.20
N PRO A 265 7.88 -16.41 -13.49
CA PRO A 265 7.43 -15.94 -14.80
C PRO A 265 8.08 -14.63 -15.23
N GLY A 266 8.72 -14.65 -16.41
CA GLY A 266 9.33 -13.47 -17.04
C GLY A 266 10.81 -13.25 -16.72
N THR A 267 11.39 -13.96 -15.75
CA THR A 267 12.79 -13.78 -15.37
C THR A 267 13.75 -14.46 -16.35
N THR A 268 15.02 -14.07 -16.28
CA THR A 268 16.14 -14.79 -16.91
C THR A 268 17.21 -14.94 -15.84
N VAL A 269 17.41 -16.18 -15.39
CA VAL A 269 18.31 -16.54 -14.27
C VAL A 269 19.32 -17.61 -14.74
N ASP A 270 20.31 -17.93 -13.90
CA ASP A 270 21.46 -18.80 -14.22
C ASP A 270 21.18 -20.31 -14.24
#